data_AF-X1FC56-F1
#
_entry.id   AF-X1FC56-F1
#
_cell.length_a   1.000
_cell.length_b   1.000
_cell.length_c   1.000
_cell.angle_alpha   90.00
_cell.angle_beta   90.00
_cell.angle_gamma   90.00
#
_symmetry.space_group_name_H-M   'P 1'
#
loop_
_entity.id
_entity.type
_entity.pdbx_description
1 polymer ?
#
loop_
_entity_poly.entity_id
_entity_poly.type
_entity_poly.pdbx_seq_one_letter_code
_entity_poly.pdbx_strand_id
1 'polypeptide(L)'
;MGENRIILSTTVNEIRVALVEDGELKEFFIERADIDRMVGDIYKGRVVSVHSGLKAAFVDIGAEKAAFLPLSKVQEENDFDVEEELPSASERLPVESGNEVLVQVIKDPLGSKGARVTTNISIPGKFLVLTPLSNKVAVSRKIPDRRERERLKKIVRKNKPKDKGFIIRTAAEGKETNDFKTDIKNLLRLWSRIKKKELKKMKKNVPALIHKDAELVIRLMRDIFTEKIGEVIVDSKDAYKKVLGYVSYITPRMANK
;
A
#
# COMPACT_ATOMS: atom_id res chain seq x y z
N MET A 1 30.25 -16.28 2.93
CA MET A 1 29.10 -15.38 3.10
C MET A 1 27.94 -16.02 2.36
N GLY A 2 26.82 -16.22 3.03
CA GLY A 2 25.68 -16.91 2.43
C GLY A 2 24.91 -15.95 1.56
N GLU A 3 24.43 -16.40 0.40
CA GLU A 3 23.59 -15.54 -0.46
C GLU A 3 22.23 -15.28 0.20
N ASN A 4 21.78 -14.02 0.11
CA ASN A 4 20.45 -13.62 0.56
C ASN A 4 19.39 -14.20 -0.38
N ARG A 5 18.43 -14.91 0.17
CA ARG A 5 17.44 -15.69 -0.59
C ARG A 5 16.03 -15.41 -0.11
N ILE A 6 15.10 -15.37 -1.07
CA ILE A 6 13.67 -15.42 -0.79
C ILE A 6 13.20 -16.83 -1.14
N ILE A 7 12.63 -17.54 -0.18
CA ILE A 7 12.09 -18.89 -0.40
C ILE A 7 10.58 -18.81 -0.31
N LEU A 8 9.89 -19.14 -1.40
CA LEU A 8 8.45 -19.14 -1.52
C LEU A 8 7.95 -20.56 -1.64
N SER A 9 7.13 -20.98 -0.66
CA SER A 9 6.44 -22.26 -0.69
C SER A 9 4.93 -22.07 -0.74
N THR A 10 4.27 -22.68 -1.72
CA THR A 10 2.82 -22.62 -1.89
C THR A 10 2.20 -24.01 -1.73
N THR A 11 1.22 -24.10 -0.85
CA THR A 11 0.33 -25.27 -0.74
C THR A 11 -1.09 -24.88 -1.13
N VAL A 12 -2.05 -25.81 -1.03
CA VAL A 12 -3.47 -25.54 -1.31
C VAL A 12 -4.06 -24.48 -0.37
N ASN A 13 -3.63 -24.46 0.90
CA ASN A 13 -4.25 -23.64 1.94
C ASN A 13 -3.37 -22.50 2.46
N GLU A 14 -2.07 -22.51 2.15
CA GLU A 14 -1.15 -21.49 2.64
C GLU A 14 -0.05 -21.15 1.63
N ILE A 15 0.30 -19.86 1.60
CA ILE A 15 1.49 -19.32 0.97
C ILE A 15 2.45 -18.93 2.08
N ARG A 16 3.68 -19.43 2.02
CA ARG A 16 4.74 -19.17 2.99
C ARG A 16 5.92 -18.53 2.28
N VAL A 17 6.50 -17.51 2.88
CA VAL A 17 7.69 -16.83 2.35
C VAL A 17 8.70 -16.62 3.47
N ALA A 18 9.93 -17.06 3.24
CA ALA A 18 11.05 -16.86 4.14
C ALA A 18 12.09 -15.94 3.49
N LEU A 19 12.55 -14.94 4.23
CA LEU A 19 13.76 -14.19 3.92
C LEU A 19 14.92 -14.80 4.69
N VAL A 20 15.91 -15.32 3.97
CA VAL A 20 17.13 -15.91 4.53
C VAL A 20 18.31 -15.02 4.17
N GLU A 21 19.06 -14.57 5.16
CA GLU A 21 20.29 -13.79 4.98
C GLU A 21 21.45 -14.52 5.65
N ASP A 22 22.56 -14.69 4.93
CA ASP A 22 23.74 -15.43 5.41
C ASP A 22 23.45 -16.83 5.98
N GLY A 23 22.40 -17.49 5.47
CA GLY A 23 21.97 -18.81 5.93
C GLY A 23 21.07 -18.81 7.17
N GLU A 24 20.77 -17.65 7.73
CA GLU A 24 19.85 -17.48 8.85
C GLU A 24 18.47 -16.99 8.40
N LEU A 25 17.41 -17.53 8.99
CA LEU A 25 16.06 -17.01 8.79
C LEU A 25 15.94 -15.63 9.46
N LYS A 26 15.68 -14.59 8.68
CA LYS A 26 15.47 -13.23 9.18
C LYS A 26 14.00 -12.89 9.34
N GLU A 27 13.20 -13.21 8.34
CA GLU A 27 11.76 -12.94 8.36
C GLU A 27 10.98 -14.13 7.80
N PHE A 28 9.79 -14.38 8.35
CA PHE A 28 8.89 -15.43 7.90
C PHE A 28 7.47 -14.88 7.80
N PHE A 29 6.84 -15.10 6.64
CA PHE A 29 5.51 -14.65 6.32
C PHE A 29 4.63 -15.84 5.94
N ILE A 30 3.38 -15.78 6.37
CA ILE A 30 2.36 -16.78 6.02
C ILE A 30 1.04 -16.06 5.69
N GLU A 31 0.43 -16.45 4.59
CA GLU A 31 -0.93 -16.05 4.20
C GLU A 31 -1.74 -17.33 3.98
N ARG A 32 -2.84 -17.46 4.71
CA ARG A 32 -3.71 -18.64 4.65
C ARG A 32 -5.00 -18.30 3.92
N ALA A 33 -5.51 -19.25 3.15
CA ALA A 33 -6.69 -19.07 2.30
C ALA A 33 -8.01 -18.90 3.09
N ASP A 34 -8.05 -19.37 4.35
CA ASP A 34 -9.19 -19.26 5.26
C ASP A 34 -9.26 -17.89 5.96
N ILE A 35 -8.21 -17.07 5.87
CA ILE A 35 -8.15 -15.74 6.45
C ILE A 35 -8.33 -14.71 5.34
N ASP A 36 -9.53 -14.11 5.25
CA ASP A 36 -9.77 -12.99 4.34
C ASP A 36 -9.12 -11.72 4.91
N ARG A 37 -7.85 -11.49 4.53
CA ARG A 37 -7.14 -10.26 4.83
C ARG A 37 -7.76 -9.10 4.06
N MET A 38 -8.16 -8.06 4.77
CA MET A 38 -8.74 -6.84 4.22
C MET A 38 -7.74 -5.67 4.19
N VAL A 39 -6.65 -5.71 4.97
CA VAL A 39 -5.66 -4.62 5.00
C VAL A 39 -5.19 -4.23 3.60
N GLY A 40 -5.25 -2.93 3.30
CA GLY A 40 -4.90 -2.34 2.01
C GLY A 40 -6.06 -2.23 1.03
N ASP A 41 -7.13 -3.02 1.21
CA ASP A 41 -8.32 -2.97 0.37
C ASP A 41 -9.00 -1.60 0.46
N ILE A 42 -9.58 -1.17 -0.67
CA ILE A 42 -10.31 0.08 -0.78
C ILE A 42 -11.78 -0.21 -1.05
N TYR A 43 -12.64 0.33 -0.20
CA TYR A 43 -14.09 0.20 -0.27
C TYR A 43 -14.73 1.55 -0.52
N LYS A 44 -15.82 1.55 -1.28
CA LYS A 44 -16.81 2.62 -1.26
C LYS A 44 -17.85 2.19 -0.25
N GLY A 45 -17.84 2.83 0.91
CA GLY A 45 -18.72 2.53 2.04
C GLY A 45 -19.80 3.58 2.26
N ARG A 46 -20.70 3.30 3.20
CA ARG A 46 -21.73 4.24 3.66
C ARG A 46 -21.52 4.56 5.13
N VAL A 47 -21.50 5.85 5.48
CA VAL A 47 -21.45 6.27 6.88
C VAL A 47 -22.76 5.85 7.56
N VAL A 48 -22.65 5.01 8.59
CA VAL A 48 -23.78 4.53 9.38
C VAL A 48 -24.08 5.53 10.49
N SER A 49 -23.05 5.87 11.28
CA SER A 49 -23.18 6.79 12.40
C SER A 49 -21.93 7.64 12.60
N VAL A 50 -22.09 8.77 13.28
CA VAL A 50 -21.03 9.71 13.61
C VAL A 50 -21.09 9.96 15.11
N HIS A 51 -19.97 9.77 15.79
CA HIS A 51 -19.87 9.89 17.23
C HIS A 51 -18.88 10.99 17.59
N SER A 52 -19.41 12.15 17.98
CA SER A 52 -18.62 13.32 18.38
C SER A 52 -17.69 13.04 19.56
N GLY A 53 -18.17 12.31 20.57
CA GLY A 53 -17.38 11.94 21.75
C GLY A 53 -16.17 11.05 21.42
N LEU A 54 -16.30 10.14 20.45
CA LEU A 54 -15.20 9.29 19.97
C LEU A 54 -14.34 9.96 18.90
N LYS A 55 -14.75 11.14 18.41
CA LYS A 55 -14.20 11.78 17.22
C LYS A 55 -14.05 10.79 16.07
N ALA A 56 -15.11 10.02 15.80
CA ALA A 56 -15.09 8.91 14.85
C ALA A 56 -16.43 8.74 14.13
N ALA A 57 -16.40 8.10 12.98
CA ALA A 57 -17.57 7.62 12.26
C ALA A 57 -17.47 6.11 12.05
N PHE A 58 -18.62 5.46 11.96
CA PHE A 58 -18.72 4.05 11.57
C PHE A 58 -19.18 3.96 10.13
N VAL A 59 -18.46 3.18 9.34
CA VAL A 59 -18.67 3.05 7.89
C VAL A 59 -19.02 1.60 7.57
N ASP A 60 -20.18 1.38 6.98
CA ASP A 60 -20.52 0.09 6.39
C ASP A 60 -19.69 -0.11 5.10
N ILE A 61 -18.89 -1.17 5.10
CA ILE A 61 -18.06 -1.61 3.98
C ILE A 61 -18.48 -2.99 3.44
N GLY A 62 -19.60 -3.54 3.92
CA GLY A 62 -20.10 -4.87 3.56
C GLY A 62 -19.50 -6.01 4.37
N ALA A 63 -18.78 -5.70 5.45
CA ALA A 63 -18.28 -6.68 6.42
C ALA A 63 -19.32 -6.93 7.53
N GLU A 64 -19.12 -7.97 8.35
CA GLU A 64 -20.03 -8.32 9.44
C GLU A 64 -20.20 -7.20 10.49
N LYS A 65 -19.15 -6.39 10.69
CA LYS A 65 -19.15 -5.22 11.58
C LYS A 65 -18.79 -3.97 10.80
N ALA A 66 -19.44 -2.86 11.15
CA ALA A 66 -19.10 -1.55 10.60
C ALA A 66 -17.64 -1.18 10.93
N ALA A 67 -16.95 -0.61 9.95
CA ALA A 67 -15.56 -0.19 10.07
C ALA A 67 -15.44 1.12 10.85
N PHE A 68 -14.39 1.23 11.66
CA PHE A 68 -14.08 2.42 12.45
C PHE A 68 -13.24 3.41 11.64
N LEU A 69 -13.78 4.60 11.37
CA LEU A 69 -13.12 5.72 10.71
C LEU A 69 -12.85 6.85 11.73
N PRO A 70 -11.59 7.08 12.13
CA PRO A 70 -11.23 8.24 12.94
C PRO A 70 -11.48 9.55 12.17
N LEU A 71 -12.07 10.57 12.83
CA LEU A 71 -12.30 11.91 12.26
C LEU A 71 -11.22 12.92 12.66
N SER A 72 -10.47 12.67 13.73
CA SER A 72 -9.33 13.49 14.10
C SER A 72 -8.04 13.03 13.43
N LYS A 73 -7.07 13.94 13.29
CA LYS A 73 -5.67 13.61 12.97
C LYS A 73 -5.17 12.60 14.00
N VAL A 74 -5.24 11.32 13.67
CA VAL A 74 -4.39 10.34 14.34
C VAL A 74 -3.03 10.64 13.76
N GLN A 75 -2.12 11.18 14.57
CA GLN A 75 -0.70 11.11 14.29
C GLN A 75 -0.37 9.63 14.19
N GLU A 76 -0.48 9.08 12.98
CA GLU A 76 0.22 7.86 12.66
C GLU A 76 1.69 8.21 12.90
N GLU A 77 2.35 7.47 13.79
CA GLU A 77 3.81 7.48 13.93
C GLU A 77 4.39 7.10 12.58
N ASN A 78 4.54 8.11 11.73
CA ASN A 78 4.95 7.92 10.36
C ASN A 78 6.47 7.92 10.34
N ASP A 79 7.07 6.84 9.83
CA ASP A 79 8.50 6.68 9.55
C ASP A 79 9.00 7.59 8.41
N PHE A 80 8.32 8.70 8.16
CA PHE A 80 8.56 9.60 7.05
C PHE A 80 8.84 11.00 7.56
N ASP A 81 9.87 11.60 6.98
CA ASP A 81 10.16 13.01 7.18
C ASP A 81 9.21 13.81 6.31
N VAL A 82 8.17 14.29 6.98
CA VAL A 82 7.22 15.23 6.43
C VAL A 82 7.65 16.63 6.88
N GLU A 83 8.38 17.36 6.04
CA GLU A 83 8.77 18.75 6.32
C GLU A 83 7.57 19.69 6.51
N GLU A 84 6.38 19.29 6.08
CA GLU A 84 5.16 20.07 6.24
C GLU A 84 3.97 19.15 6.56
N GLU A 85 3.24 19.36 7.66
CA GLU A 85 2.05 18.58 8.05
C GLU A 85 1.16 18.23 6.85
N LEU A 86 0.99 16.94 6.52
CA LEU A 86 0.08 16.52 5.45
C LEU A 86 -1.31 17.13 5.71
N PRO A 87 -1.87 17.95 4.78
CA PRO A 87 -3.23 18.41 4.94
C PRO A 87 -4.12 17.17 4.94
N SER A 88 -4.94 17.06 5.97
CA SER A 88 -5.76 15.88 6.18
C SER A 88 -6.97 15.95 5.24
N ALA A 89 -7.28 14.87 4.51
CA ALA A 89 -8.52 14.81 3.75
C ALA A 89 -9.76 14.92 4.67
N SER A 90 -9.60 14.70 5.97
CA SER A 90 -10.62 14.81 7.02
C SER A 90 -11.13 16.23 7.25
N GLU A 91 -10.41 17.29 6.89
CA GLU A 91 -10.91 18.67 6.99
C GLU A 91 -11.93 19.02 5.88
N ARG A 92 -12.09 18.17 4.86
CA ARG A 92 -12.86 18.48 3.65
C ARG A 92 -14.10 17.63 3.42
N LEU A 93 -14.34 16.61 4.23
CA LEU A 93 -15.48 15.71 4.05
C LEU A 93 -16.44 15.87 5.22
N PRO A 94 -17.63 16.45 5.04
CA PRO A 94 -18.70 16.32 6.01
C PRO A 94 -19.09 14.84 6.06
N VAL A 95 -18.53 14.14 7.05
CA VAL A 95 -18.90 12.77 7.35
C VAL A 95 -20.22 12.85 8.08
N GLU A 96 -21.30 12.87 7.31
CA GLU A 96 -22.68 12.82 7.80
C GLU A 96 -23.23 11.41 7.58
N SER A 97 -24.18 11.00 8.44
CA SER A 97 -24.84 9.71 8.28
C SER A 97 -25.51 9.60 6.91
N GLY A 98 -25.37 8.45 6.26
CA GLY A 98 -25.90 8.16 4.93
C GLY A 98 -24.98 8.52 3.77
N ASN A 99 -23.95 9.35 3.99
CA ASN A 99 -23.00 9.74 2.95
C ASN A 99 -22.14 8.55 2.48
N GLU A 100 -21.79 8.56 1.20
CA GLU A 100 -20.86 7.61 0.62
C GLU A 100 -19.43 8.11 0.80
N VAL A 101 -18.52 7.21 1.19
CA VAL A 101 -17.13 7.57 1.46
C VAL A 101 -16.20 6.49 0.92
N LEU A 102 -15.12 6.91 0.26
CA LEU A 102 -14.05 6.02 -0.15
C LEU A 102 -13.08 5.85 1.02
N VAL A 103 -12.88 4.61 1.45
CA VAL A 103 -12.05 4.28 2.61
C VAL A 103 -11.11 3.13 2.29
N GLN A 104 -9.92 3.15 2.90
CA GLN A 104 -8.93 2.08 2.84
C GLN A 104 -8.80 1.42 4.20
N VAL A 105 -8.75 0.09 4.23
CA VAL A 105 -8.53 -0.68 5.45
C VAL A 105 -7.06 -0.58 5.87
N ILE A 106 -6.82 -0.16 7.11
CA ILE A 106 -5.48 -0.06 7.71
C ILE A 106 -5.24 -1.10 8.80
N LYS A 107 -6.31 -1.64 9.41
CA LYS A 107 -6.25 -2.80 10.30
C LYS A 107 -7.44 -3.70 10.06
N ASP A 108 -7.20 -5.01 10.00
CA ASP A 108 -8.25 -6.03 9.92
C ASP A 108 -9.18 -5.97 11.14
N PRO A 109 -10.42 -6.50 11.04
CA PRO A 109 -11.29 -6.70 12.18
C PRO A 109 -10.60 -7.56 13.26
N LEU A 110 -10.88 -7.27 14.54
CA LEU A 110 -10.33 -8.02 15.66
C LEU A 110 -11.42 -8.30 16.70
N GLY A 111 -11.76 -9.58 16.87
CA GLY A 111 -12.81 -10.01 17.80
C GLY A 111 -14.15 -9.33 17.48
N SER A 112 -14.70 -8.59 18.43
CA SER A 112 -15.95 -7.84 18.26
C SER A 112 -15.78 -6.48 17.56
N LYS A 113 -14.55 -6.03 17.29
CA LYS A 113 -14.26 -4.74 16.66
C LYS A 113 -14.16 -4.89 15.15
N GLY A 114 -14.91 -4.07 14.42
CA GLY A 114 -14.78 -3.98 12.96
C GLY A 114 -13.40 -3.45 12.53
N ALA A 115 -13.13 -3.53 11.22
CA ALA A 115 -11.89 -3.06 10.62
C ALA A 115 -11.64 -1.57 10.93
N ARG A 116 -10.37 -1.17 11.02
CA ARG A 116 -10.00 0.25 11.08
C ARG A 116 -9.74 0.75 9.67
N VAL A 117 -10.33 1.88 9.32
CA VAL A 117 -10.20 2.48 7.98
C VAL A 117 -9.74 3.93 8.00
N THR A 118 -9.29 4.43 6.86
CA THR A 118 -8.88 5.81 6.63
C THR A 118 -9.42 6.33 5.30
N THR A 119 -9.69 7.63 5.20
CA THR A 119 -9.96 8.30 3.92
C THR A 119 -8.69 8.71 3.19
N ASN A 120 -7.54 8.73 3.88
CA ASN A 120 -6.23 9.03 3.30
C ASN A 120 -5.71 7.80 2.53
N ILE A 121 -6.25 7.57 1.34
CA ILE A 121 -5.85 6.45 0.49
C ILE A 121 -4.34 6.50 0.21
N SER A 122 -3.69 5.34 0.24
CA SER A 122 -2.29 5.18 -0.14
C SER A 122 -2.12 3.94 -1.02
N ILE A 123 -1.30 4.06 -2.07
CA ILE A 123 -1.07 2.98 -3.03
C ILE A 123 0.44 2.72 -3.12
N PRO A 124 0.94 1.62 -2.54
CA PRO A 124 2.37 1.32 -2.53
C PRO A 124 2.86 0.78 -3.88
N GLY A 125 3.84 1.48 -4.44
CA GLY A 125 4.68 1.03 -5.55
C GLY A 125 6.03 0.53 -5.03
N LYS A 126 7.00 0.35 -5.94
CA LYS A 126 8.31 -0.20 -5.58
C LYS A 126 9.17 0.82 -4.83
N PHE A 127 9.26 2.02 -5.40
CA PHE A 127 10.10 3.10 -4.90
C PHE A 127 9.26 4.21 -4.26
N LEU A 128 7.99 4.32 -4.67
CA LEU A 128 7.08 5.36 -4.23
C LEU A 128 5.81 4.77 -3.63
N VAL A 129 5.18 5.49 -2.72
CA VAL A 129 3.77 5.30 -2.34
C VAL A 129 3.00 6.51 -2.85
N LEU A 130 1.97 6.29 -3.66
CA LEU A 130 1.07 7.36 -4.10
C LEU A 130 0.08 7.70 -3.00
N THR A 131 -0.03 8.99 -2.66
CA THR A 131 -1.06 9.54 -1.77
C THR A 131 -1.94 10.49 -2.61
N PRO A 132 -3.01 9.97 -3.25
CA PRO A 132 -3.69 10.68 -4.34
C PRO A 132 -4.55 11.86 -3.88
N LEU A 133 -4.79 11.99 -2.57
CA LEU A 133 -5.54 13.08 -1.93
C LEU A 133 -4.62 14.14 -1.29
N SER A 134 -3.31 13.96 -1.39
CA SER A 134 -2.29 14.93 -0.99
C SER A 134 -1.59 15.47 -2.24
N ASN A 135 -0.86 16.56 -2.12
CA ASN A 135 0.05 17.08 -3.15
C ASN A 135 1.52 17.07 -2.70
N LYS A 136 1.82 16.53 -1.51
CA LYS A 136 3.14 16.62 -0.86
C LYS A 136 4.08 15.50 -1.27
N VAL A 137 5.38 15.76 -1.14
CA VAL A 137 6.42 14.73 -1.28
C VAL A 137 7.12 14.56 0.06
N ALA A 138 7.06 13.34 0.60
CA ALA A 138 7.77 12.94 1.81
C ALA A 138 8.85 11.90 1.47
N VAL A 139 9.83 11.73 2.35
CA VAL A 139 10.92 10.75 2.20
C VAL A 139 11.02 9.91 3.46
N SER A 140 11.27 8.61 3.31
CA SER A 140 11.50 7.71 4.45
C SER A 140 12.66 8.18 5.33
N ARG A 141 12.46 8.14 6.64
CA ARG A 141 13.49 8.39 7.66
C ARG A 141 14.60 7.35 7.66
N LYS A 142 14.34 6.18 7.07
CA LYS A 142 15.31 5.09 6.92
C LYS A 142 16.39 5.40 5.86
N ILE A 143 16.28 6.52 5.14
CA ILE A 143 17.34 7.05 4.26
C ILE A 143 18.11 8.11 5.05
N PRO A 144 19.29 7.79 5.61
CA PRO A 144 19.99 8.68 6.54
C PRO A 144 20.65 9.87 5.83
N ASP A 145 21.10 9.71 4.57
CA ASP A 145 21.79 10.79 3.87
C ASP A 145 20.82 11.90 3.45
N ARG A 146 20.98 13.06 4.08
CA ARG A 146 20.21 14.27 3.78
C ARG A 146 20.36 14.74 2.34
N ARG A 147 21.55 14.61 1.72
CA ARG A 147 21.78 15.01 0.32
C ARG A 147 20.99 14.10 -0.62
N GLU A 148 20.98 12.80 -0.33
CA GLU A 148 20.20 11.83 -1.09
C GLU A 148 18.70 12.09 -0.95
N ARG A 149 18.20 12.33 0.27
CA ARG A 149 16.79 12.69 0.48
C ARG A 149 16.38 13.89 -0.38
N GLU A 150 17.18 14.96 -0.41
CA GLU A 150 16.91 16.14 -1.25
C GLU A 150 16.97 15.83 -2.75
N ARG A 151 17.95 15.02 -3.18
CA ARG A 151 18.06 14.57 -4.58
C ARG A 151 16.80 13.83 -5.02
N LEU A 152 16.38 12.83 -4.26
CA LEU A 152 15.19 12.03 -4.52
C LEU A 152 13.92 12.89 -4.53
N LYS A 153 13.79 13.78 -3.54
CA LYS A 153 12.66 14.72 -3.44
C LYS A 153 12.58 15.64 -4.65
N LYS A 154 13.72 16.16 -5.14
CA LYS A 154 13.80 16.98 -6.36
C LYS A 154 13.37 16.22 -7.60
N ILE A 155 13.82 14.96 -7.74
CA ILE A 155 13.44 14.10 -8.87
C ILE A 155 11.93 13.86 -8.88
N VAL A 156 11.35 13.46 -7.75
CA VAL A 156 9.90 13.17 -7.67
C VAL A 156 9.08 14.44 -7.86
N ARG A 157 9.46 15.57 -7.23
CA ARG A 157 8.79 16.86 -7.42
C ARG A 157 8.74 17.31 -8.88
N LYS A 158 9.81 17.07 -9.65
CA LYS A 158 9.87 17.43 -11.08
C LYS A 158 8.96 16.55 -11.96
N ASN A 159 8.68 15.32 -11.55
CA ASN A 159 7.96 14.34 -12.38
C ASN A 159 6.53 14.03 -11.91
N LYS A 160 6.12 14.48 -10.72
CA LYS A 160 4.78 14.23 -10.18
C LYS A 160 3.71 15.17 -10.76
N PRO A 161 2.43 14.75 -10.83
CA PRO A 161 1.31 15.68 -11.01
C PRO A 161 1.19 16.69 -9.86
N LYS A 162 0.64 17.87 -10.15
CA LYS A 162 0.49 18.95 -9.16
C LYS A 162 -0.46 18.57 -8.01
N ASP A 163 -1.50 17.80 -8.30
CA ASP A 163 -2.60 17.41 -7.40
C ASP A 163 -2.39 16.03 -6.72
N LYS A 164 -1.18 15.47 -6.80
CA LYS A 164 -0.85 14.13 -6.29
C LYS A 164 0.39 14.17 -5.40
N GLY A 165 0.34 13.39 -4.32
CA GLY A 165 1.39 13.28 -3.33
C GLY A 165 2.12 11.95 -3.47
N PHE A 166 3.36 11.93 -3.01
CA PHE A 166 4.20 10.73 -3.06
C PHE A 166 5.05 10.63 -1.81
N ILE A 167 5.25 9.40 -1.35
CA ILE A 167 6.19 9.08 -0.28
C ILE A 167 7.31 8.26 -0.89
N ILE A 168 8.55 8.72 -0.76
CA ILE A 168 9.76 8.04 -1.25
C ILE A 168 10.16 6.97 -0.24
N ARG A 169 10.22 5.71 -0.68
CA ARG A 169 10.53 4.53 0.13
C ARG A 169 12.04 4.31 0.23
N THR A 170 12.47 3.52 1.21
CA THR A 170 13.90 3.15 1.39
C THR A 170 14.49 2.49 0.14
N ALA A 171 13.72 1.64 -0.56
CA ALA A 171 14.15 0.99 -1.80
C ALA A 171 14.47 1.97 -2.96
N ALA A 172 14.11 3.24 -2.81
CA ALA A 172 14.38 4.29 -3.79
C ALA A 172 15.78 4.90 -3.68
N GLU A 173 16.52 4.59 -2.61
CA GLU A 173 17.89 5.06 -2.42
C GLU A 173 18.78 4.64 -3.60
N GLY A 174 19.56 5.60 -4.12
CA GLY A 174 20.43 5.41 -5.29
C GLY A 174 19.70 5.32 -6.63
N LYS A 175 18.36 5.36 -6.67
CA LYS A 175 17.59 5.24 -7.93
C LYS A 175 17.59 6.53 -8.75
N GLU A 176 17.34 6.38 -10.05
CA GLU A 176 17.41 7.44 -11.03
C GLU A 176 16.03 7.91 -11.51
N THR A 177 16.01 8.99 -12.28
CA THR A 177 14.76 9.62 -12.76
C THR A 177 13.86 8.64 -13.53
N ASN A 178 14.42 7.73 -14.31
CA ASN A 178 13.64 6.78 -15.12
C ASN A 178 12.90 5.73 -14.27
N ASP A 179 13.50 5.31 -13.15
CA ASP A 179 12.86 4.41 -12.19
C ASP A 179 11.59 5.06 -11.62
N PHE A 180 11.72 6.31 -11.17
CA PHE A 180 10.59 7.08 -10.63
C PHE A 180 9.51 7.37 -11.67
N LYS A 181 9.87 7.71 -12.92
CA LYS A 181 8.88 7.94 -13.98
C LYS A 181 8.01 6.71 -14.23
N THR A 182 8.63 5.53 -14.24
CA THR A 182 7.93 4.26 -14.42
C THR A 182 6.99 3.98 -13.26
N ASP A 183 7.48 4.12 -12.02
CA ASP A 183 6.68 3.88 -10.82
C ASP A 183 5.50 4.87 -10.70
N ILE A 184 5.74 6.17 -10.93
CA ILE A 184 4.69 7.21 -10.98
C ILE A 184 3.62 6.84 -12.01
N LYS A 185 4.03 6.49 -13.24
CA LYS A 185 3.10 6.13 -14.32
C LYS A 185 2.22 4.94 -13.93
N ASN A 186 2.81 3.93 -13.31
CA ASN A 186 2.09 2.72 -12.89
C ASN A 186 1.10 3.01 -11.76
N LEU A 187 1.52 3.78 -10.76
CA LEU A 187 0.68 4.21 -9.65
C LEU A 187 -0.50 5.07 -10.12
N LEU A 188 -0.28 6.01 -11.02
CA LEU A 188 -1.35 6.86 -11.58
C LEU A 188 -2.34 6.05 -12.43
N ARG A 189 -1.86 5.06 -13.19
CA ARG A 189 -2.73 4.13 -13.94
C ARG A 189 -3.61 3.31 -12.99
N LEU A 190 -3.03 2.78 -11.92
CA LEU A 190 -3.79 2.03 -10.91
C LEU A 190 -4.84 2.94 -10.25
N TRP A 191 -4.45 4.14 -9.83
CA TRP A 191 -5.39 5.10 -9.25
C TRP A 191 -6.54 5.48 -10.20
N SER A 192 -6.25 5.69 -11.48
CA SER A 192 -7.28 5.95 -12.49
C SER A 192 -8.28 4.79 -12.60
N ARG A 193 -7.80 3.53 -12.56
CA ARG A 193 -8.67 2.35 -12.54
C ARG A 193 -9.55 2.31 -11.28
N ILE A 194 -8.99 2.62 -10.12
CA ILE A 194 -9.70 2.66 -8.84
C ILE A 194 -10.83 3.71 -8.91
N LYS A 195 -10.52 4.96 -9.28
CA LYS A 195 -11.52 6.03 -9.44
C LYS A 195 -12.58 5.68 -10.48
N LYS A 196 -12.20 5.09 -11.61
CA LYS A 196 -13.17 4.66 -12.64
C LYS A 196 -14.11 3.57 -12.10
N LYS A 197 -13.61 2.63 -11.30
CA LYS A 197 -14.43 1.58 -10.70
C LYS A 197 -15.35 2.14 -9.61
N GLU A 198 -14.87 3.07 -8.79
CA GLU A 198 -15.67 3.80 -7.80
C GLU A 198 -16.82 4.58 -8.44
N LEU A 199 -16.54 5.37 -9.49
CA LEU A 199 -17.55 6.20 -10.18
C LEU A 199 -18.64 5.35 -10.86
N LYS A 200 -18.33 4.11 -11.24
CA LYS A 200 -19.30 3.16 -11.80
C LYS A 200 -20.25 2.57 -10.76
N LYS A 201 -19.97 2.71 -9.46
CA LYS A 201 -20.84 2.18 -8.39
C LYS A 201 -21.94 3.19 -8.06
N MET A 202 -23.16 2.85 -8.50
CA MET A 202 -24.38 3.56 -8.11
C MET A 202 -24.70 3.36 -6.63
N LYS A 203 -25.57 4.21 -6.07
CA LYS A 203 -25.96 4.18 -4.64
C LYS A 203 -26.47 2.82 -4.15
N LYS A 204 -27.21 2.09 -5.00
CA LYS A 204 -27.71 0.73 -4.70
C LYS A 204 -26.62 -0.36 -4.66
N ASN A 205 -25.43 -0.04 -5.13
CA ASN A 205 -24.28 -0.95 -5.18
C ASN A 205 -23.23 -0.59 -4.12
N VAL A 206 -23.61 0.17 -3.08
CA VAL A 206 -22.76 0.55 -1.94
C VAL A 206 -23.36 -0.08 -0.68
N PRO A 207 -22.57 -0.81 0.14
CA PRO A 207 -21.10 -0.89 0.11
C PRO A 207 -20.52 -1.75 -1.03
N ALA A 208 -19.30 -1.44 -1.48
CA ALA A 208 -18.60 -2.25 -2.49
C ALA A 208 -17.07 -2.19 -2.39
N LEU A 209 -16.44 -3.35 -2.61
CA LEU A 209 -15.01 -3.47 -2.85
C LEU A 209 -14.61 -2.80 -4.18
N ILE A 210 -13.84 -1.72 -4.09
CA ILE A 210 -13.31 -0.99 -5.23
C ILE A 210 -11.95 -1.56 -5.64
N HIS A 211 -11.08 -1.88 -4.69
CA HIS A 211 -9.76 -2.43 -4.96
C HIS A 211 -9.39 -3.46 -3.90
N LYS A 212 -9.01 -4.66 -4.33
CA LYS A 212 -8.34 -5.65 -3.47
C LYS A 212 -6.83 -5.34 -3.51
N ASP A 213 -6.19 -5.27 -2.34
CA ASP A 213 -4.73 -5.14 -2.24
C ASP A 213 -4.02 -6.37 -2.85
N ALA A 214 -2.73 -6.24 -3.08
CA ALA A 214 -1.93 -7.29 -3.68
C ALA A 214 -1.79 -8.53 -2.76
N GLU A 215 -1.73 -9.71 -3.36
CA GLU A 215 -1.42 -10.98 -2.70
C GLU A 215 -0.05 -10.96 -2.01
N LEU A 216 0.16 -11.81 -1.00
CA LEU A 216 1.41 -11.85 -0.22
C LEU A 216 2.68 -11.83 -1.08
N VAL A 217 2.73 -12.68 -2.10
CA VAL A 217 3.88 -12.81 -3.00
C VAL A 217 4.27 -11.44 -3.60
N ILE A 218 3.30 -10.74 -4.17
CA ILE A 218 3.54 -9.45 -4.82
C ILE A 218 3.90 -8.37 -3.80
N ARG A 219 3.28 -8.38 -2.61
CA ARG A 219 3.63 -7.46 -1.53
C ARG A 219 5.09 -7.64 -1.10
N LEU A 220 5.55 -8.88 -0.94
CA LEU A 220 6.93 -9.16 -0.55
C LEU A 220 7.92 -8.85 -1.68
N MET A 221 7.61 -9.21 -2.92
CA MET A 221 8.46 -8.79 -4.05
C MET A 221 8.56 -7.26 -4.17
N ARG A 222 7.51 -6.53 -3.79
CA ARG A 222 7.58 -5.07 -3.69
C ARG A 222 8.43 -4.60 -2.51
N ASP A 223 8.29 -5.20 -1.35
CA ASP A 223 8.80 -4.64 -0.10
C ASP A 223 10.22 -5.12 0.24
N ILE A 224 10.58 -6.39 -0.03
CA ILE A 224 11.86 -7.01 0.36
C ILE A 224 12.81 -7.33 -0.81
N PHE A 225 12.30 -7.49 -2.04
CA PHE A 225 13.17 -7.84 -3.18
C PHE A 225 14.07 -6.66 -3.57
N THR A 226 15.36 -6.77 -3.35
CA THR A 226 16.34 -5.74 -3.70
C THR A 226 17.49 -6.35 -4.48
N GLU A 227 18.40 -5.52 -4.99
CA GLU A 227 19.60 -5.99 -5.69
C GLU A 227 20.49 -6.91 -4.84
N LYS A 228 20.36 -6.83 -3.50
CA LYS A 228 21.05 -7.67 -2.52
C LYS A 228 20.53 -9.11 -2.48
N ILE A 229 19.30 -9.36 -2.96
CA ILE A 229 18.77 -10.71 -3.08
C ILE A 229 19.50 -11.41 -4.25
N GLY A 230 20.16 -12.52 -3.94
CA GLY A 230 20.87 -13.35 -4.91
C GLY A 230 19.93 -14.23 -5.71
N GLU A 231 18.97 -14.86 -5.03
CA GLU A 231 18.09 -15.87 -5.62
C GLU A 231 16.67 -15.84 -4.99
N VAL A 232 15.66 -16.16 -5.81
CA VAL A 232 14.28 -16.38 -5.37
C VAL A 232 13.87 -17.82 -5.70
N ILE A 233 13.81 -18.66 -4.68
CA ILE A 233 13.44 -20.08 -4.81
C ILE A 233 11.92 -20.20 -4.71
N VAL A 234 11.29 -20.84 -5.69
CA VAL A 234 9.83 -20.98 -5.78
C VAL A 234 9.44 -22.42 -6.10
N ASP A 235 8.62 -23.04 -5.25
CA ASP A 235 8.17 -24.44 -5.43
C ASP A 235 6.91 -24.61 -6.30
N SER A 236 6.28 -23.50 -6.70
CA SER A 236 5.02 -23.49 -7.46
C SER A 236 5.14 -22.75 -8.79
N LYS A 237 4.67 -23.39 -9.87
CA LYS A 237 4.65 -22.80 -11.21
C LYS A 237 3.79 -21.53 -11.30
N ASP A 238 2.69 -21.45 -10.54
CA ASP A 238 1.83 -20.27 -10.53
C ASP A 238 2.53 -19.09 -9.84
N ALA A 239 3.08 -19.33 -8.65
CA ALA A 239 3.86 -18.34 -7.92
C ALA A 239 5.06 -17.86 -8.74
N TYR A 240 5.76 -18.76 -9.42
CA TYR A 240 6.88 -18.42 -10.30
C TYR A 240 6.45 -17.44 -11.41
N LYS A 241 5.34 -17.71 -12.11
CA LYS A 241 4.80 -16.80 -13.13
C LYS A 241 4.44 -15.43 -12.57
N LYS A 242 3.85 -15.39 -11.37
CA LYS A 242 3.50 -14.13 -10.68
C LYS A 242 4.75 -13.32 -10.32
N VAL A 243 5.77 -13.97 -9.75
CA VAL A 243 7.06 -13.36 -9.41
C VAL A 243 7.73 -12.82 -10.68
N LEU A 244 7.87 -13.65 -11.72
CA LEU A 244 8.51 -13.25 -12.97
C LEU A 244 7.77 -12.09 -13.65
N GLY A 245 6.43 -12.12 -13.66
CA GLY A 245 5.60 -11.04 -14.18
C GLY A 245 5.80 -9.73 -13.42
N TYR A 246 5.90 -9.79 -12.08
CA TYR A 246 6.18 -8.61 -11.25
C TYR A 246 7.59 -8.05 -11.51
N VAL A 247 8.62 -8.89 -11.45
CA VAL A 247 10.02 -8.47 -11.64
C VAL A 247 10.21 -7.90 -13.05
N SER A 248 9.68 -8.56 -14.08
CA SER A 248 9.74 -8.07 -15.46
C SER A 248 9.04 -6.72 -15.65
N TYR A 249 8.00 -6.44 -14.86
CA TYR A 249 7.26 -5.19 -14.94
C TYR A 249 7.93 -4.03 -14.20
N ILE A 250 8.59 -4.31 -13.07
CA ILE A 250 9.11 -3.29 -12.14
C ILE A 250 10.61 -3.08 -12.30
N THR A 251 11.39 -4.13 -12.53
CA THR A 251 12.83 -4.05 -12.72
C THR A 251 13.27 -5.10 -13.75
N PRO A 252 13.05 -4.82 -15.05
CA PRO A 252 13.36 -5.78 -16.13
C PRO A 252 14.80 -6.30 -16.09
N ARG A 253 15.75 -5.47 -15.62
CA ARG A 253 17.18 -5.84 -15.47
C ARG A 253 17.42 -7.00 -14.50
N MET A 254 16.50 -7.28 -13.58
CA MET A 254 16.60 -8.33 -12.58
C MET A 254 15.80 -9.59 -12.93
N ALA A 255 15.15 -9.65 -14.09
CA ALA A 255 14.29 -10.78 -14.47
C ALA A 255 15.05 -12.10 -14.73
N ASN A 256 16.37 -12.04 -14.87
CA ASN A 256 17.23 -13.21 -15.10
C ASN A 256 17.95 -13.69 -13.81
N LYS A 257 17.69 -13.07 -12.66
CA LYS A 257 18.09 -13.59 -11.34
C LYS A 257 16.98 -14.48 -10.81
#